data_AF-A0A937XBV5-F1
#
_entry.id   AF-A0A937XBV5-F1
#
_cell.length_a   1.000
_cell.length_b   1.000
_cell.length_c   1.000
_cell.angle_alpha   90.00
_cell.angle_beta   90.00
_cell.angle_gamma   90.00
#
_symmetry.space_group_name_H-M   'P 1'
#
loop_
_entity.id
_entity.type
_entity.pdbx_description
1 polymer ?
#
loop_
_entity_poly.entity_id
_entity_poly.type
_entity_poly.pdbx_seq_one_letter_code
_entity_poly.pdbx_strand_id
1 'polypeptide(L)'
;MLQQTHELKREMILLRRSVWPLREAVGRLERGEAQMFTPATRVYLRDLYDHTIQVIDAVETYRDMLTGLQDLYLSSVSNRMNEVMKVLTIIATLFIPASFVTGVFGMNFEHMPELGWKWSYPLFWVGIVCLIGGMLLWFRRKKWL
;
A
#
# COMPACT_ATOMS: atom_id res chain seq x y z
N MET A 1 2.06 7.38 10.40
CA MET A 1 2.82 6.45 9.55
C MET A 1 3.57 7.20 8.47
N LEU A 2 2.97 7.61 7.33
CA LEU A 2 3.67 8.36 6.27
C LEU A 2 4.47 9.58 6.76
N GLN A 3 3.89 10.40 7.62
CA GLN A 3 4.58 11.56 8.19
C GLN A 3 5.79 11.16 9.05
N GLN A 4 5.65 10.10 9.86
CA GLN A 4 6.76 9.56 10.67
C GLN A 4 7.85 8.95 9.79
N THR A 5 7.50 8.26 8.70
CA THR A 5 8.49 7.73 7.74
C THR A 5 9.24 8.87 7.05
N HIS A 6 8.54 9.96 6.71
CA HIS A 6 9.15 11.16 6.15
C HIS A 6 10.06 11.88 7.15
N GLU A 7 9.66 12.00 8.41
CA GLU A 7 10.47 12.56 9.50
C GLU A 7 11.75 11.74 9.70
N LEU A 8 11.64 10.42 9.83
CA LEU A 8 12.80 9.52 9.94
C LEU A 8 13.72 9.61 8.72
N LYS A 9 13.17 9.67 7.50
CA LYS A 9 13.96 9.85 6.28
C LYS A 9 14.73 11.16 6.29
N ARG A 10 14.12 12.23 6.81
CA ARG A 10 14.77 13.54 6.98
C ARG A 10 15.88 13.48 8.03
N GLU A 11 15.66 12.80 9.15
CA GLU A 11 16.69 12.57 10.18
C GLU A 11 17.88 11.77 9.64
N MET A 12 17.64 10.73 8.84
CA MET A 12 18.73 9.97 8.19
C MET A 12 19.57 10.85 7.25
N ILE A 13 18.93 11.76 6.51
CA ILE A 13 19.64 12.73 5.65
C ILE A 13 20.50 13.68 6.49
N LEU A 14 19.97 14.18 7.61
CA LEU A 14 20.71 15.05 8.53
C LEU A 14 21.89 14.31 9.15
N LEU A 15 21.68 13.09 9.62
CA LEU A 15 22.72 12.25 10.20
C LEU A 15 23.84 11.99 9.19
N ARG A 16 23.51 11.60 7.94
CA ARG A 16 24.49 11.44 6.86
C ARG A 16 25.30 12.71 6.61
N ARG A 17 24.63 13.88 6.60
CA ARG A 17 25.28 15.18 6.38
C ARG A 17 26.23 15.56 7.51
N SER A 18 26.02 15.08 8.73
CA SER A 18 26.91 15.29 9.88
C SER A 18 28.04 14.27 9.96
N VAL A 19 27.79 13.00 9.63
CA VAL A 19 28.79 11.92 9.72
C VAL A 19 29.81 11.98 8.58
N TRP A 20 29.41 12.43 7.39
CA TRP A 20 30.33 12.50 6.24
C TRP A 20 31.52 13.46 6.46
N PRO A 21 31.32 14.71 6.91
CA PRO A 21 32.43 15.60 7.26
C PRO A 21 33.28 15.06 8.42
N LEU A 22 32.66 14.35 9.38
CA LEU A 22 33.38 13.72 10.48
C LEU A 22 34.35 12.64 9.96
N ARG A 23 33.89 11.77 9.06
CA ARG A 23 34.75 10.78 8.39
C ARG A 23 35.93 11.46 7.68
N GLU A 24 35.70 12.56 6.96
CA GLU A 24 36.77 13.29 6.29
C GLU A 24 37.76 13.91 7.28
N ALA A 25 37.27 14.52 8.37
CA ALA A 25 38.12 15.09 9.42
C ALA A 25 38.99 14.03 10.09
N VAL A 26 38.40 12.88 10.44
CA VAL A 26 39.10 11.74 11.04
C VAL A 26 40.10 11.15 10.05
N GLY A 27 39.72 11.01 8.78
CA GLY A 27 40.62 10.55 7.73
C GLY A 27 41.77 11.51 7.43
N ARG A 28 41.64 12.80 7.76
CA ARG A 28 42.76 13.76 7.73
C ARG A 28 43.64 13.64 8.98
N LEU A 29 43.07 13.36 10.14
CA LEU A 29 43.84 13.11 11.37
C LEU A 29 44.64 11.81 11.31
N GLU A 30 44.08 10.75 10.71
CA GLU A 30 44.73 9.46 10.52
C GLU A 30 45.90 9.55 9.53
N ARG A 31 45.69 10.24 8.39
CA ARG A 31 46.71 10.43 7.34
C ARG A 31 47.70 11.56 7.63
N GLY A 32 47.32 12.52 8.47
CA GLY A 32 48.04 13.77 8.71
C GLY A 32 49.41 13.58 9.37
N GLU A 33 50.37 14.37 8.90
CA GLU A 33 51.78 14.43 9.31
C GLU A 33 52.00 15.11 10.67
N ALA A 34 51.05 15.01 11.60
CA ALA A 34 51.24 15.60 12.90
C ALA A 34 52.29 14.76 13.66
N GLN A 35 53.52 15.29 13.76
CA GLN A 35 54.56 14.89 14.73
C GLN A 35 54.04 14.90 16.19
N MET A 36 52.78 15.28 16.41
CA MET A 36 52.07 15.42 17.68
C MET A 36 51.37 14.12 18.15
N PHE A 37 51.13 13.13 17.27
CA PHE A 37 50.44 11.89 17.65
C PHE A 37 51.39 10.69 17.77
N THR A 38 51.31 9.97 18.90
CA THR A 38 52.04 8.73 19.14
C THR A 38 51.48 7.57 18.29
N PRO A 39 52.28 6.52 18.01
CA PRO A 39 51.82 5.35 17.25
C PRO A 39 50.58 4.68 17.83
N ALA A 40 50.46 4.65 19.17
CA ALA A 40 49.30 4.13 19.87
C ALA A 40 48.01 4.93 19.54
N THR A 41 48.08 6.26 19.51
CA THR A 41 46.94 7.13 19.18
C THR A 41 46.46 6.93 17.74
N ARG A 42 47.37 6.60 16.82
CA ARG A 42 47.06 6.30 15.41
C ARG A 42 46.16 5.08 15.26
N VAL A 43 46.33 4.06 16.12
CA VAL A 43 45.46 2.86 16.13
C VAL A 43 44.03 3.22 16.49
N TYR A 44 43.83 4.05 17.52
CA TYR A 44 42.50 4.53 17.92
C TYR A 44 41.86 5.44 16.86
N LEU A 45 42.64 6.26 16.16
CA LEU A 45 42.13 7.09 15.05
C LEU A 45 41.68 6.25 13.86
N ARG A 46 42.40 5.17 13.55
CA ARG A 46 42.01 4.23 12.50
C ARG A 46 40.71 3.51 12.84
N ASP A 47 40.60 3.03 14.08
CA ASP A 47 39.38 2.40 14.56
C ASP A 47 38.19 3.38 14.50
N LEU A 48 38.39 4.64 14.91
CA LEU A 48 37.36 5.66 14.81
C LEU A 48 36.99 5.97 13.35
N TYR A 49 37.95 5.96 12.42
CA TYR A 49 37.68 6.10 10.99
C TYR A 49 36.82 4.93 10.46
N ASP A 50 37.16 3.70 10.81
CA ASP A 50 36.42 2.51 10.40
C ASP A 50 34.98 2.54 10.96
N HIS A 51 34.81 2.93 12.22
CA HIS A 51 33.48 3.14 12.82
C HIS A 51 32.67 4.22 12.09
N THR A 52 33.29 5.33 11.66
CA THR A 52 32.56 6.35 10.89
C THR A 52 32.05 5.82 9.55
N ILE A 53 32.79 4.93 8.89
CA ILE A 53 32.35 4.26 7.66
C ILE A 53 31.16 3.34 7.98
N GLN A 54 31.28 2.51 9.01
CA GLN A 54 30.22 1.59 9.40
C GLN A 54 28.90 2.31 9.73
N VAL A 55 28.98 3.48 10.37
CA VAL A 55 27.80 4.33 10.62
C VAL A 55 27.21 4.88 9.33
N ILE A 56 28.03 5.32 8.36
CA ILE A 56 27.54 5.79 7.06
C ILE A 56 26.78 4.67 6.34
N ASP A 57 27.34 3.48 6.27
CA ASP A 57 26.73 2.32 5.61
C ASP A 57 25.41 1.92 6.29
N ALA A 58 25.36 1.97 7.62
CA ALA A 58 24.13 1.73 8.38
C ALA A 58 23.05 2.78 8.07
N VAL A 59 23.43 4.06 7.98
CA VAL A 59 22.50 5.15 7.62
C VAL A 59 21.94 4.98 6.21
N GLU A 60 22.77 4.56 5.25
CA GLU A 60 22.30 4.26 3.89
C GLU A 60 21.34 3.07 3.88
N THR A 61 21.68 1.99 4.60
CA THR A 61 20.82 0.81 4.75
C THR A 61 19.46 1.19 5.33
N TYR A 62 19.42 1.98 6.41
CA TYR A 62 18.16 2.42 7.01
C TYR A 62 17.35 3.33 6.08
N ARG A 63 18.00 4.20 5.30
CA ARG A 63 17.31 5.04 4.32
C ARG A 63 16.64 4.21 3.22
N ASP A 64 17.30 3.15 2.78
CA ASP A 64 16.77 2.25 1.76
C ASP A 64 15.62 1.41 2.33
N MET A 65 15.74 0.91 3.56
CA MET A 65 14.64 0.26 4.28
C MET A 65 13.42 1.17 4.46
N LEU A 66 13.62 2.45 4.83
CA LEU A 66 12.54 3.43 4.97
C LEU A 66 11.82 3.67 3.63
N THR A 67 12.56 3.65 2.52
CA THR A 67 11.97 3.77 1.19
C THR A 67 11.16 2.53 0.84
N GLY A 68 11.68 1.33 1.11
CA GLY A 68 10.93 0.08 0.95
C GLY A 68 9.65 0.03 1.80
N LEU A 69 9.69 0.52 3.04
CA LEU A 69 8.51 0.63 3.89
C LEU A 69 7.44 1.57 3.33
N GLN A 70 7.85 2.68 2.71
CA GLN A 70 6.93 3.60 2.05
C GLN A 70 6.22 2.92 0.87
N ASP A 71 6.96 2.19 0.03
CA ASP A 71 6.41 1.47 -1.13
C ASP A 71 5.47 0.33 -0.71
N LEU A 72 5.82 -0.40 0.35
CA LEU A 72 4.95 -1.42 0.95
C LEU A 72 3.66 -0.82 1.51
N TYR A 73 3.75 0.32 2.19
CA TYR A 73 2.58 1.02 2.70
C TYR A 73 1.63 1.44 1.57
N LEU A 74 2.15 2.07 0.50
CA LEU A 74 1.36 2.46 -0.66
C LEU A 74 0.72 1.24 -1.34
N SER A 75 1.46 0.15 -1.47
CA SER A 75 0.95 -1.12 -2.00
C SER A 75 -0.18 -1.69 -1.15
N SER A 76 -0.06 -1.65 0.18
CA SER A 76 -1.10 -2.07 1.11
C SER A 76 -2.36 -1.22 1.00
N VAL A 77 -2.22 0.10 0.89
CA VAL A 77 -3.36 1.02 0.71
C VAL A 77 -4.06 0.75 -0.62
N SER A 78 -3.29 0.54 -1.70
CA SER A 78 -3.85 0.17 -3.01
C SER A 78 -4.60 -1.17 -2.96
N ASN A 79 -4.05 -2.18 -2.28
CA ASN A 79 -4.72 -3.47 -2.09
C ASN A 79 -6.02 -3.32 -1.31
N ARG A 80 -6.03 -2.50 -0.25
CA ARG A 80 -7.25 -2.22 0.52
C ARG A 80 -8.29 -1.50 -0.32
N MET A 81 -7.87 -0.54 -1.14
CA MET A 81 -8.77 0.14 -2.08
C MET A 81 -9.35 -0.83 -3.11
N ASN A 82 -8.54 -1.72 -3.67
CA ASN A 82 -9.00 -2.76 -4.59
C ASN A 82 -10.02 -3.70 -3.92
N GLU A 83 -9.81 -4.07 -2.66
CA GLU A 83 -10.76 -4.87 -1.89
C GLU A 83 -12.09 -4.13 -1.68
N VAL A 84 -12.05 -2.87 -1.25
CA VAL A 84 -13.25 -2.03 -1.08
C VAL A 84 -14.00 -1.87 -2.41
N MET A 85 -13.28 -1.59 -3.50
CA MET A 85 -13.86 -1.46 -4.83
C MET A 85 -14.49 -2.77 -5.31
N LYS A 86 -13.87 -3.93 -5.03
CA LYS A 86 -14.46 -5.24 -5.34
C LYS A 86 -15.79 -5.42 -4.62
N VAL A 87 -15.83 -5.15 -3.31
CA VAL A 87 -17.06 -5.28 -2.51
C VAL A 87 -18.17 -4.37 -3.05
N LEU A 88 -17.86 -3.09 -3.28
CA LEU A 88 -18.82 -2.14 -3.84
C LEU A 88 -19.32 -2.59 -5.23
N THR A 89 -18.41 -3.08 -6.09
CA THR A 89 -18.76 -3.57 -7.42
C THR A 89 -19.66 -4.80 -7.36
N ILE A 90 -19.38 -5.75 -6.46
CA ILE A 90 -20.22 -6.94 -6.27
C ILE A 90 -21.62 -6.52 -5.83
N ILE A 91 -21.73 -5.63 -4.84
CA ILE A 91 -23.04 -5.13 -4.39
C ILE A 91 -23.77 -4.42 -5.55
N ALA A 92 -23.11 -3.48 -6.23
CA ALA A 92 -23.72 -2.73 -7.33
C ALA A 92 -24.18 -3.65 -8.48
N THR A 93 -23.37 -4.61 -8.90
CA THR A 93 -23.72 -5.54 -9.98
C THR A 93 -24.88 -6.47 -9.62
N LEU A 94 -25.07 -6.81 -8.33
CA LEU A 94 -26.23 -7.57 -7.88
C LEU A 94 -27.50 -6.70 -7.86
N PHE A 95 -27.40 -5.46 -7.37
CA PHE A 95 -28.56 -4.59 -7.19
C PHE A 95 -29.00 -3.88 -8.47
N ILE A 96 -28.09 -3.43 -9.36
CA ILE A 96 -28.47 -2.64 -10.54
C ILE A 96 -29.45 -3.39 -11.47
N PRO A 97 -29.19 -4.64 -11.89
CA PRO A 97 -30.13 -5.38 -12.74
C PRO A 97 -31.41 -5.72 -11.99
N ALA A 98 -31.32 -6.12 -10.71
CA ALA A 98 -32.49 -6.43 -9.91
C ALA A 98 -33.41 -5.20 -9.75
N SER A 99 -32.84 -4.04 -9.43
CA SER A 99 -33.53 -2.75 -9.33
C SER A 99 -34.14 -2.33 -10.67
N PHE A 100 -33.43 -2.55 -11.78
CA PHE A 100 -33.96 -2.27 -13.12
C PHE A 100 -35.20 -3.11 -13.40
N VAL A 101 -35.15 -4.42 -13.15
CA VAL A 101 -36.30 -5.31 -13.35
C VAL A 101 -37.46 -4.91 -12.43
N THR A 102 -37.21 -4.63 -11.14
CA THR A 102 -38.27 -4.12 -10.23
C THR A 102 -38.82 -2.78 -10.71
N GLY A 103 -37.99 -1.92 -11.28
CA GLY A 103 -38.39 -0.61 -11.81
C GLY A 103 -39.32 -0.75 -13.00
N VAL A 104 -39.02 -1.65 -13.94
CA VAL A 104 -39.87 -1.97 -15.09
C VAL A 104 -41.23 -2.48 -14.64
N PHE A 105 -41.27 -3.44 -13.70
CA PHE A 105 -42.52 -3.95 -13.13
C PHE A 105 -43.26 -2.93 -12.23
N GLY A 106 -42.59 -1.87 -11.79
CA GLY A 106 -43.18 -0.75 -11.05
C GLY A 106 -43.75 0.36 -11.94
N MET A 107 -43.65 0.25 -13.27
CA MET A 107 -44.20 1.25 -14.19
C MET A 107 -45.72 1.08 -14.33
N ASN A 108 -46.46 2.20 -14.29
CA ASN A 108 -47.92 2.22 -14.43
C ASN A 108 -48.34 2.10 -15.92
N PHE A 109 -48.06 0.96 -16.57
CA PHE A 109 -48.56 0.69 -17.92
C PHE A 109 -49.93 0.00 -17.87
N GLU A 110 -50.85 0.46 -18.71
CA GLU A 110 -52.22 -0.05 -18.79
C GLU A 110 -52.33 -1.42 -19.47
N HIS A 111 -51.38 -1.76 -20.36
CA HIS A 111 -51.29 -3.05 -21.06
C HIS A 111 -49.97 -3.77 -20.76
N MET A 112 -49.84 -4.31 -19.54
CA MET A 112 -48.77 -5.26 -19.20
C MET A 112 -49.32 -6.69 -19.25
N PRO A 113 -48.94 -7.52 -20.24
CA PRO A 113 -49.45 -8.89 -20.38
C PRO A 113 -49.11 -9.79 -19.16
N GLU A 114 -48.08 -9.42 -18.38
CA GLU A 114 -47.66 -10.18 -17.19
C GLU A 114 -48.59 -9.97 -15.98
N LEU A 115 -49.32 -8.85 -15.89
CA LEU A 115 -50.17 -8.52 -14.73
C LEU A 115 -51.42 -9.40 -14.62
N GLY A 116 -51.95 -9.89 -15.74
CA GLY A 116 -53.12 -10.76 -15.77
C GLY A 116 -52.85 -12.22 -15.36
N TRP A 117 -51.58 -12.63 -15.25
CA TRP A 117 -51.21 -14.01 -14.99
C TRP A 117 -50.97 -14.27 -13.51
N LYS A 118 -51.73 -15.19 -12.90
CA LYS A 118 -51.61 -15.54 -11.46
C LYS A 118 -50.19 -15.97 -11.02
N TRP A 119 -49.36 -16.43 -11.95
CA TRP A 119 -48.00 -16.91 -11.67
C TRP A 119 -46.90 -15.86 -11.91
N SER A 120 -47.23 -14.66 -12.38
CA SER A 120 -46.24 -13.63 -12.68
C SER A 120 -45.44 -13.18 -11.46
N TYR A 121 -46.09 -13.00 -10.31
CA TYR A 121 -45.42 -12.59 -9.08
C TYR A 121 -44.44 -13.64 -8.52
N PRO A 122 -44.81 -14.94 -8.39
CA PRO A 122 -43.86 -15.99 -8.06
C PRO A 122 -42.72 -16.13 -9.09
N LEU A 123 -43.03 -16.09 -10.39
CA LEU A 123 -42.04 -16.26 -11.46
C LEU A 123 -41.01 -15.12 -11.48
N PHE A 124 -41.45 -13.90 -11.19
CA PHE A 124 -40.59 -12.73 -11.02
C PHE A 124 -39.55 -12.93 -9.91
N TRP A 125 -39.99 -13.36 -8.72
CA TRP A 125 -39.08 -13.64 -7.60
C TRP A 125 -38.10 -14.77 -7.91
N VAL A 126 -38.56 -15.84 -8.56
CA VAL A 126 -37.68 -16.92 -9.05
C VAL A 126 -36.66 -16.37 -10.04
N GLY A 127 -37.06 -15.51 -10.97
CA GLY A 127 -36.16 -14.85 -11.92
C GLY A 127 -35.07 -14.01 -11.25
N ILE A 128 -35.45 -13.19 -10.25
CA ILE A 128 -34.49 -12.38 -9.48
C ILE A 128 -33.52 -13.26 -8.70
N VAL A 129 -34.01 -14.29 -8.00
CA VAL A 129 -33.16 -15.21 -7.22
C VAL A 129 -32.20 -15.95 -8.15
N CYS A 130 -32.66 -16.42 -9.31
CA CYS A 130 -31.81 -17.04 -10.33
C CYS A 130 -30.76 -16.07 -10.88
N LEU A 131 -31.12 -14.81 -11.14
CA LEU A 131 -30.19 -13.79 -11.64
C LEU A 131 -29.09 -13.48 -10.62
N ILE A 132 -29.47 -13.24 -9.36
CA ILE A 132 -28.54 -13.00 -8.25
C ILE A 132 -27.65 -14.24 -8.01
N GLY A 133 -28.24 -15.43 -7.97
CA GLY A 133 -27.52 -16.69 -7.79
C GLY A 133 -26.52 -16.96 -8.93
N GLY A 134 -26.93 -16.70 -10.18
CA GLY A 134 -26.07 -16.82 -11.35
C GLY A 134 -24.88 -15.86 -11.31
N MET A 135 -25.11 -14.60 -10.94
CA MET A 135 -24.04 -13.61 -10.76
C MET A 135 -23.07 -13.99 -9.63
N LEU A 136 -23.58 -14.45 -8.49
CA LEU A 136 -22.74 -14.91 -7.38
C LEU A 136 -21.86 -16.11 -7.77
N LEU A 137 -22.43 -17.09 -8.50
CA LEU A 137 -21.66 -18.23 -9.02
C LEU A 137 -20.58 -17.79 -10.00
N TRP A 138 -20.87 -16.81 -10.86
CA TRP A 138 -19.89 -16.25 -11.79
C TRP A 138 -18.75 -15.52 -11.06
N PHE A 139 -19.06 -14.67 -10.07
CA PHE A 139 -18.05 -13.99 -9.25
C PHE A 139 -17.18 -14.98 -8.46
N ARG A 140 -17.78 -16.06 -7.93
CA ARG A 140 -17.06 -17.12 -7.21
C ARG A 140 -16.11 -17.90 -8.14
N ARG A 141 -16.54 -18.19 -9.38
CA ARG A 141 -15.66 -18.82 -10.39
C ARG A 141 -14.48 -17.94 -10.79
N LYS A 142 -14.66 -16.61 -10.80
CA LYS A 142 -13.61 -15.67 -11.16
C LYS A 142 -12.61 -15.39 -10.03
N LYS A 143 -12.75 -16.00 -8.85
CA LYS A 143 -11.96 -15.72 -7.62
C LYS A 143 -12.01 -14.24 -7.20
N TRP A 144 -13.12 -13.57 -7.49
CA TRP A 144 -13.38 -12.21 -7.00
C TRP A 144 -14.00 -12.22 -5.60
N LEU A 145 -14.49 -13.40 -5.17
CA LEU A 145 -14.91 -13.79 -3.83
C LEU A 145 -13.97 -14.87 -3.30
#